data_AF-A0AAD3U8A0-F1
#
_entry.id   AF-A0AAD3U8A0-F1
#
_cell.length_a   1.000
_cell.length_b   1.000
_cell.length_c   1.000
_cell.angle_alpha   90.00
_cell.angle_beta   90.00
_cell.angle_gamma   90.00
#
_symmetry.space_group_name_H-M   'P 1'
#
loop_
_entity.id
_entity.type
_entity.pdbx_description
1 polymer ?
#
loop_
_entity_poly.entity_id
_entity_poly.type
_entity_poly.pdbx_seq_one_letter_code
_entity_poly.pdbx_strand_id
1 'polypeptide(L)'
;MNKLFVLLALLALSTAVRADILINPQIVVNGQSQDGGRIHICTLTPFNSIYADAGRSEWLARQKVSRRCQQGQGNNSLFCEPVKANCLTTRLDEGDDTGTLLVFDGAHQSGDSLRIDRDIADLGRYGFANRISSFTVPAGWVVRFFEETDFRGGYYTRKGGEQEATDFNNRIRSVRILSR
;
A
#
# COMPACT_ATOMS: atom_id res chain seq x y z
N MET A 1 -42.01 16.29 58.52
CA MET A 1 -43.03 16.28 57.43
C MET A 1 -42.34 16.65 56.13
N ASN A 2 -42.33 15.69 55.19
CA ASN A 2 -42.12 15.72 53.73
C ASN A 2 -41.80 17.08 53.07
N LYS A 3 -40.89 17.16 52.09
CA LYS A 3 -41.05 16.52 50.77
C LYS A 3 -39.72 16.18 50.05
N LEU A 4 -39.71 14.97 49.51
CA LEU A 4 -38.94 14.39 48.40
C LEU A 4 -39.05 15.25 47.11
N PHE A 5 -38.04 15.23 46.21
CA PHE A 5 -38.11 14.60 44.86
C PHE A 5 -36.87 14.90 43.97
N VAL A 6 -36.08 13.83 43.73
CA VAL A 6 -35.46 13.35 42.47
C VAL A 6 -34.60 14.30 41.61
N LEU A 7 -33.28 14.06 41.63
CA LEU A 7 -32.33 14.45 40.58
C LEU A 7 -32.13 13.25 39.64
N LEU A 8 -32.65 13.36 38.41
CA LEU A 8 -32.44 12.42 37.32
C LEU A 8 -31.10 12.75 36.64
N ALA A 9 -30.05 11.99 36.94
CA ALA A 9 -28.77 12.09 36.23
C ALA A 9 -28.80 11.16 34.99
N LEU A 10 -29.17 11.70 33.83
CA LEU A 10 -28.90 11.06 32.54
C LEU A 10 -27.43 11.27 32.18
N LEU A 11 -26.56 10.36 32.64
CA LEU A 11 -25.22 10.19 32.10
C LEU A 11 -25.33 9.38 30.81
N ALA A 12 -25.52 10.07 29.69
CA ALA A 12 -25.22 9.51 28.37
C ALA A 12 -23.71 9.34 28.26
N LEU A 13 -23.19 8.18 28.66
CA LEU A 13 -21.83 7.76 28.32
C LEU A 13 -21.77 7.45 26.83
N SER A 14 -21.55 8.48 26.02
CA SER A 14 -21.07 8.31 24.65
C SER A 14 -19.64 7.79 24.72
N THR A 15 -19.49 6.47 24.77
CA THR A 15 -18.19 5.83 24.56
C THR A 15 -17.88 5.88 23.06
N ALA A 16 -17.42 7.04 22.60
CA ALA A 16 -16.73 7.10 21.33
C ALA A 16 -15.39 6.34 21.51
N VAL A 17 -15.38 5.05 21.20
CA VAL A 17 -14.13 4.30 21.05
C VAL A 17 -13.45 4.82 19.79
N ARG A 18 -12.67 5.89 19.95
CA ARG A 18 -11.71 6.29 18.92
C ARG A 18 -10.59 5.26 18.90
N ALA A 19 -10.60 4.40 17.88
CA ALA A 19 -9.42 3.63 17.51
C ALA A 19 -8.53 4.51 16.63
N ASP A 20 -7.77 5.41 17.25
CA ASP A 20 -6.73 6.15 16.54
C ASP A 20 -5.52 5.22 16.36
N ILE A 21 -5.25 4.80 15.12
CA ILE A 21 -4.01 4.08 14.79
C ILE A 21 -2.88 5.12 14.75
N LEU A 22 -2.15 5.26 15.85
CA LEU A 22 -0.92 6.04 15.90
C LEU A 22 0.22 5.21 15.28
N ILE A 23 0.39 5.33 13.96
CA ILE A 23 1.56 4.82 13.25
C ILE A 23 2.69 5.81 13.53
N ASN A 24 3.61 5.49 14.45
CA ASN A 24 4.89 6.20 14.54
C ASN A 24 5.79 5.66 13.41
N PRO A 25 5.99 6.38 12.30
CA PRO A 25 6.62 5.82 11.12
C PRO A 25 8.13 5.88 11.31
N GLN A 26 8.69 4.87 11.96
CA GLN A 26 10.11 4.55 11.87
C GLN A 26 10.23 3.06 11.51
N ILE A 27 9.57 2.67 10.41
CA ILE A 27 9.78 1.34 9.81
C ILE A 27 10.99 1.46 8.90
N VAL A 28 12.17 1.14 9.43
CA VAL A 28 13.38 0.96 8.61
C VAL A 28 13.36 -0.48 8.08
N VAL A 29 12.93 -0.67 6.83
CA VAL A 29 13.05 -1.96 6.14
C VAL A 29 14.46 -2.07 5.56
N ASN A 30 15.43 -2.51 6.37
CA ASN A 30 16.73 -2.94 5.88
C ASN A 30 16.70 -4.44 5.63
N GLY A 31 16.49 -4.85 4.37
CA GLY A 31 16.59 -6.25 3.99
C GLY A 31 16.40 -6.46 2.50
N GLN A 32 17.43 -6.95 1.83
CA GLN A 32 17.32 -7.55 0.50
C GLN A 32 16.57 -8.89 0.66
N SER A 33 15.25 -8.87 0.44
CA SER A 33 14.42 -10.06 0.54
C SER A 33 14.03 -10.48 -0.88
N GLN A 34 14.61 -11.57 -1.38
CA GLN A 34 14.24 -12.16 -2.67
C GLN A 34 12.90 -12.93 -2.65
N ASP A 35 12.18 -12.92 -1.54
CA ASP A 35 10.80 -13.40 -1.43
C ASP A 35 9.96 -12.15 -1.18
N GLY A 36 9.23 -11.70 -2.20
CA GLY A 36 8.45 -10.45 -2.21
C GLY A 36 7.70 -10.27 -0.88
N GLY A 37 7.98 -9.15 -0.21
CA GLY A 37 7.85 -8.99 1.24
C GLY A 37 6.52 -9.48 1.81
N ARG A 38 6.44 -10.76 2.22
CA ARG A 38 5.29 -11.31 2.94
C ARG A 38 5.23 -10.66 4.32
N ILE A 39 4.10 -10.04 4.63
CA ILE A 39 3.81 -9.44 5.93
C ILE A 39 2.63 -10.18 6.53
N HIS A 40 2.80 -10.64 7.76
CA HIS A 40 1.73 -11.22 8.53
C HIS A 40 1.16 -10.16 9.46
N ILE A 41 -0.15 -9.97 9.40
CA ILE A 41 -0.91 -9.07 10.29
C ILE A 41 -1.73 -9.97 11.19
N CYS A 42 -1.49 -9.90 12.49
CA CYS A 42 -2.21 -10.70 13.48
C CYS A 42 -3.05 -9.81 14.39
N THR A 43 -4.24 -10.28 14.74
CA THR A 43 -5.17 -9.60 15.64
C THR A 43 -5.55 -10.46 16.83
N LEU A 44 -5.74 -9.82 17.99
CA LEU A 44 -6.32 -10.38 19.20
C LEU A 44 -7.49 -9.49 19.62
N THR A 45 -8.64 -10.11 19.90
CA THR A 45 -9.88 -9.38 20.20
C THR A 45 -10.47 -9.80 21.56
N PRO A 46 -9.77 -9.54 22.68
CA PRO A 46 -10.33 -9.78 24.00
C PRO A 46 -11.50 -8.82 24.26
N PHE A 47 -12.69 -9.36 24.53
CA PHE A 47 -13.90 -8.59 24.82
C PHE A 47 -14.19 -7.53 23.74
N ASN A 48 -14.17 -6.25 24.11
CA ASN A 48 -14.49 -5.10 23.24
C ASN A 48 -13.24 -4.38 22.72
N SER A 49 -12.04 -4.92 22.93
CA SER A 49 -10.78 -4.31 22.52
C SER A 49 -10.14 -5.10 21.37
N ILE A 50 -9.58 -4.39 20.40
CA ILE A 50 -8.84 -4.99 19.27
C ILE A 50 -7.38 -4.59 19.37
N TYR A 51 -6.50 -5.58 19.35
CA TYR A 51 -5.05 -5.40 19.23
C TYR A 51 -4.60 -5.97 17.90
N ALA A 52 -3.78 -5.22 17.17
CA ALA A 52 -3.18 -5.67 15.92
C ALA A 52 -1.68 -5.38 15.93
N ASP A 53 -0.88 -6.28 15.36
CA ASP A 53 0.53 -6.02 15.06
C ASP A 53 0.96 -6.84 13.83
N ALA A 54 2.10 -6.47 13.24
CA ALA A 54 2.60 -7.04 12.01
C ALA A 54 4.04 -7.56 12.15
N GLY A 55 4.40 -8.56 11.35
CA GLY A 55 5.74 -9.15 11.33
C GLY A 55 6.07 -9.81 9.99
N ARG A 56 7.39 -9.97 9.74
CA ARG A 56 7.91 -10.67 8.54
C ARG A 56 7.73 -12.19 8.61
N SER A 57 7.22 -12.70 9.71
CA SER A 57 6.76 -14.08 9.88
C SER A 57 5.51 -14.08 10.76
N GLU A 58 4.65 -15.08 10.58
CA GLU A 58 3.43 -15.22 11.39
C GLU A 58 3.77 -15.33 12.88
N TRP A 59 4.81 -16.10 13.22
CA TRP A 59 5.28 -16.22 14.60
C TRP A 59 5.62 -14.86 15.21
N LEU A 60 6.37 -14.03 14.48
CA LEU A 60 6.76 -12.71 14.98
C LEU A 60 5.53 -11.81 15.15
N ALA A 61 4.61 -11.82 14.18
CA ALA A 61 3.37 -11.05 14.26
C ALA A 61 2.51 -11.47 15.48
N ARG A 62 2.38 -12.79 15.73
CA ARG A 62 1.70 -13.36 16.90
C ARG A 62 2.31 -12.91 18.22
N GLN A 63 3.65 -12.96 18.34
CA GLN A 63 4.34 -12.53 19.56
C GLN A 63 4.20 -11.02 19.79
N LYS A 64 4.25 -10.22 18.73
CA LYS A 64 4.09 -8.77 18.82
C LYS A 64 2.67 -8.36 19.24
N VAL A 65 1.64 -8.93 18.61
CA VAL A 65 0.25 -8.64 18.98
C VAL A 65 -0.09 -9.14 20.40
N SER A 66 0.44 -10.29 20.79
CA SER A 66 0.31 -10.82 22.16
C SER A 66 0.89 -9.84 23.18
N ARG A 67 2.14 -9.38 23.00
CA ARG A 67 2.75 -8.39 23.91
C ARG A 67 1.93 -7.10 24.01
N ARG A 68 1.43 -6.59 22.88
CA ARG A 68 0.59 -5.38 22.86
C ARG A 68 -0.74 -5.60 23.61
N CYS A 69 -1.36 -6.76 23.42
CA CYS A 69 -2.56 -7.17 24.14
C CYS A 69 -2.31 -7.26 25.66
N GLN A 70 -1.22 -7.88 26.09
CA GLN A 70 -0.83 -8.00 27.50
C GLN A 70 -0.63 -6.61 28.16
N GLN A 71 -0.02 -5.67 27.43
CA GLN A 71 0.15 -4.29 27.92
C GLN A 71 -1.19 -3.56 28.13
N GLY A 72 -2.21 -3.88 27.33
CA GLY A 72 -3.52 -3.25 27.43
C GLY A 72 -4.52 -3.95 28.36
N GLN A 73 -4.40 -5.28 28.51
CA GLN A 73 -5.34 -6.10 29.28
C GLN A 73 -4.79 -6.56 30.64
N GLY A 74 -3.50 -6.32 30.90
CA GLY A 74 -2.79 -6.85 32.06
C GLY A 74 -1.98 -8.10 31.72
N ASN A 75 -0.86 -8.26 32.43
CA ASN A 75 0.10 -9.34 32.20
C ASN A 75 -0.52 -10.72 32.44
N ASN A 76 -0.07 -11.70 31.65
CA ASN A 76 -0.53 -13.09 31.67
C ASN A 76 -2.04 -13.26 31.41
N SER A 77 -2.67 -12.35 30.66
CA SER A 77 -4.05 -12.49 30.21
C SER A 77 -4.20 -13.71 29.30
N LEU A 78 -5.13 -14.59 29.68
CA LEU A 78 -5.55 -15.78 28.93
C LEU A 78 -6.02 -15.44 27.51
N PHE A 79 -6.57 -14.25 27.30
CA PHE A 79 -7.08 -13.82 26.01
C PHE A 79 -6.01 -13.21 25.10
N CYS A 80 -4.80 -13.03 25.63
CA CYS A 80 -3.69 -12.42 24.93
C CYS A 80 -2.60 -13.43 24.53
N GLU A 81 -2.91 -14.72 24.51
CA GLU A 81 -1.96 -15.75 24.09
C GLU A 81 -1.65 -15.67 22.58
N PRO A 82 -0.39 -15.83 22.15
CA PRO A 82 -0.02 -15.77 20.73
C PRO A 82 -0.79 -16.77 19.85
N VAL A 83 -1.13 -17.94 20.39
CA VAL A 83 -1.87 -19.00 19.69
C VAL A 83 -3.34 -18.64 19.42
N LYS A 84 -3.89 -17.68 20.15
CA LYS A 84 -5.28 -17.21 19.98
C LYS A 84 -5.41 -16.09 18.96
N ALA A 85 -4.29 -15.59 18.43
CA ALA A 85 -4.33 -14.53 17.43
C ALA A 85 -4.88 -15.06 16.10
N ASN A 86 -5.71 -14.26 15.44
CA ASN A 86 -6.13 -14.49 14.06
C ASN A 86 -5.15 -13.76 13.15
N CYS A 87 -4.53 -14.48 12.21
CA CYS A 87 -3.50 -13.92 11.35
C CYS A 87 -3.93 -13.96 9.90
N LEU A 88 -3.66 -12.85 9.21
CA LEU A 88 -3.76 -12.73 7.77
C LEU A 88 -2.35 -12.55 7.22
N THR A 89 -2.08 -13.18 6.09
CA THR A 89 -0.84 -12.95 5.35
C THR A 89 -1.16 -12.03 4.18
N THR A 90 -0.49 -10.89 4.13
CA THR A 90 -0.48 -10.00 2.97
C THR A 90 0.91 -9.98 2.35
N ARG A 91 1.00 -9.46 1.14
CA ARG A 91 2.27 -9.01 0.58
C ARG A 91 2.30 -7.50 0.70
N LEU A 92 3.48 -6.94 0.90
CA LEU A 92 3.68 -5.57 0.48
C LEU A 92 3.62 -5.61 -1.04
N ASP A 93 2.76 -4.79 -1.62
CA ASP A 93 3.00 -4.30 -2.97
C ASP A 93 4.19 -3.33 -2.90
N GLU A 94 5.33 -3.84 -2.44
CA GLU A 94 6.61 -3.34 -2.94
C GLU A 94 6.48 -3.57 -4.43
N GLY A 95 6.45 -2.50 -5.23
CA GLY A 95 6.38 -2.58 -6.68
C GLY A 95 7.54 -3.43 -7.21
N ASP A 96 7.38 -4.74 -7.16
CA ASP A 96 8.23 -5.75 -7.75
C ASP A 96 7.85 -5.84 -9.23
N ASP A 97 7.86 -4.67 -9.87
CA ASP A 97 7.97 -4.54 -11.31
C ASP A 97 9.46 -4.51 -11.67
N THR A 98 10.23 -5.44 -11.10
CA THR A 98 11.65 -5.65 -11.43
C THR A 98 11.86 -6.06 -12.89
N GLY A 99 10.80 -6.15 -13.70
CA GLY A 99 10.91 -6.40 -15.13
C GLY A 99 9.81 -5.84 -16.00
N THR A 100 9.01 -4.85 -15.58
CA THR A 100 7.99 -4.28 -16.48
C THR A 100 7.70 -2.79 -16.24
N LEU A 101 7.47 -2.06 -17.32
CA LEU A 101 7.06 -0.66 -17.25
C LEU A 101 5.57 -0.58 -16.91
N LEU A 102 5.21 0.20 -15.89
CA LEU A 102 3.83 0.57 -15.60
C LEU A 102 3.58 2.02 -16.00
N VAL A 103 2.46 2.26 -16.67
CA VAL A 103 1.97 3.62 -16.97
C VAL A 103 0.56 3.76 -16.42
N PHE A 104 0.24 4.96 -15.93
CA PHE A 104 -0.99 5.26 -15.21
C PHE A 104 -1.64 6.50 -15.79
N ASP A 105 -2.97 6.58 -15.73
CA ASP A 105 -3.72 7.75 -16.21
C ASP A 105 -3.97 8.82 -15.15
N GLY A 106 -3.73 8.51 -13.88
CA GLY A 106 -3.68 9.46 -12.77
C GLY A 106 -2.25 9.88 -12.40
N ALA A 107 -2.15 10.93 -11.59
CA ALA A 107 -0.90 11.33 -10.94
C ALA A 107 -0.52 10.33 -9.83
N HIS A 108 0.74 10.34 -9.40
CA HIS A 108 1.20 9.52 -8.27
C HIS A 108 0.85 8.03 -8.39
N GLN A 109 1.00 7.45 -9.58
CA GLN A 109 0.77 6.02 -9.87
C GLN A 109 -0.65 5.56 -9.52
N SER A 110 -1.63 6.43 -9.74
CA SER A 110 -3.05 6.17 -9.46
C SER A 110 -3.89 6.05 -10.74
N GLY A 111 -5.14 5.57 -10.59
CA GLY A 111 -6.08 5.44 -11.71
C GLY A 111 -5.90 4.14 -12.49
N ASP A 112 -6.35 4.15 -13.74
CA ASP A 112 -6.19 3.01 -14.65
C ASP A 112 -4.72 2.85 -15.00
N SER A 113 -4.28 1.60 -15.16
CA SER A 113 -2.89 1.28 -15.48
C SER A 113 -2.74 0.34 -16.66
N LEU A 114 -1.61 0.45 -17.35
CA LEU A 114 -1.17 -0.46 -18.40
C LEU A 114 0.23 -0.96 -18.10
N ARG A 115 0.39 -2.29 -18.15
CA ARG A 115 1.66 -2.99 -18.03
C ARG A 115 2.30 -3.17 -19.42
N ILE A 116 3.53 -2.70 -19.57
CA ILE A 116 4.27 -2.66 -20.85
C ILE A 116 5.59 -3.44 -20.71
N ASP A 117 5.58 -4.69 -21.18
CA ASP A 117 6.74 -5.62 -21.13
C ASP A 117 7.49 -5.73 -22.47
N ARG A 118 7.04 -5.01 -23.50
CA ARG A 118 7.61 -4.97 -24.85
C ARG A 118 7.32 -3.64 -25.52
N ASP A 119 7.95 -3.41 -26.66
CA ASP A 119 7.66 -2.24 -27.50
C ASP A 119 6.19 -2.23 -27.92
N ILE A 120 5.55 -1.07 -27.82
CA ILE A 120 4.16 -0.84 -28.26
C ILE A 120 4.16 0.28 -29.30
N ALA A 121 3.92 -0.09 -30.56
CA ALA A 121 3.85 0.86 -31.68
C ALA A 121 2.57 1.71 -31.68
N ASP A 122 1.51 1.28 -31.00
CA ASP A 122 0.25 2.04 -30.93
C ASP A 122 -0.48 1.72 -29.61
N LEU A 123 -0.43 2.67 -28.67
CA LEU A 123 -1.14 2.61 -27.39
C LEU A 123 -2.66 2.68 -27.56
N GLY A 124 -3.15 3.16 -28.70
CA GLY A 124 -4.58 3.21 -29.02
C GLY A 124 -5.21 1.82 -29.05
N ARG A 125 -4.45 0.80 -29.47
CA ARG A 125 -4.88 -0.61 -29.46
C ARG A 125 -5.15 -1.16 -28.06
N TYR A 126 -4.62 -0.48 -27.04
CA TYR A 126 -4.78 -0.80 -25.63
C TYR A 126 -5.68 0.20 -24.90
N GLY A 127 -6.32 1.13 -25.62
CA GLY A 127 -7.15 2.17 -25.02
C GLY A 127 -6.37 3.16 -24.14
N PHE A 128 -5.05 3.29 -24.36
CA PHE A 128 -4.14 4.07 -23.49
C PHE A 128 -3.42 5.21 -24.20
N ALA A 129 -3.74 5.48 -25.48
CA ALA A 129 -3.20 6.62 -26.20
C ALA A 129 -3.61 7.94 -25.53
N ASN A 130 -2.66 8.86 -25.38
CA ASN A 130 -2.89 10.19 -24.81
C ASN A 130 -3.49 10.16 -23.38
N ARG A 131 -3.18 9.13 -22.59
CA ARG A 131 -3.68 8.99 -21.21
C ARG A 131 -2.60 9.00 -20.13
N ILE A 132 -1.33 8.86 -20.49
CA ILE A 132 -0.26 8.68 -19.50
C ILE A 132 -0.03 9.98 -18.72
N SER A 133 -0.23 9.91 -17.40
CA SER A 133 -0.03 11.00 -16.42
C SER A 133 1.09 10.71 -15.44
N SER A 134 1.32 9.44 -15.07
CA SER A 134 2.47 9.01 -14.25
C SER A 134 2.91 7.60 -14.66
N PHE A 135 4.13 7.20 -14.27
CA PHE A 135 4.70 5.92 -14.68
C PHE A 135 5.78 5.42 -13.71
N THR A 136 6.08 4.13 -13.80
CA THR A 136 7.13 3.45 -13.03
C THR A 136 8.02 2.67 -13.99
N VAL A 137 9.26 3.10 -14.13
CA VAL A 137 10.26 2.39 -14.95
C VAL A 137 11.06 1.44 -14.04
N PRO A 138 11.29 0.17 -14.42
CA PRO A 138 12.15 -0.72 -13.66
C PRO A 138 13.57 -0.18 -13.51
N ALA A 139 14.23 -0.51 -12.40
CA ALA A 139 15.64 -0.18 -12.23
C ALA A 139 16.48 -0.80 -13.37
N GLY A 140 17.44 -0.04 -13.91
CA GLY A 140 18.28 -0.46 -15.04
C GLY A 140 17.67 -0.23 -16.43
N TRP A 141 16.35 -0.08 -16.53
CA TRP A 141 15.70 0.13 -17.81
C TRP A 141 15.88 1.55 -18.34
N VAL A 142 15.90 1.65 -19.68
CA VAL A 142 15.79 2.92 -20.40
C VAL A 142 14.62 2.82 -21.37
N VAL A 143 13.63 3.69 -21.21
CA VAL A 143 12.39 3.69 -21.99
C VAL A 143 12.27 5.01 -22.74
N ARG A 144 11.74 4.96 -23.97
CA ARG A 144 11.39 6.14 -24.76
C ARG A 144 9.89 6.17 -25.06
N PHE A 145 9.26 7.27 -24.70
CA PHE A 145 7.86 7.58 -25.00
C PHE A 145 7.81 8.50 -26.22
N PHE A 146 6.93 8.22 -27.17
CA PHE A 146 6.79 8.95 -28.44
C PHE A 146 5.37 9.53 -28.57
N GLU A 147 5.29 10.75 -29.10
CA GLU A 147 4.01 11.47 -29.28
C GLU A 147 3.16 10.89 -30.43
N GLU A 148 3.76 10.20 -31.40
CA GLU A 148 3.04 9.55 -32.50
C GLU A 148 3.09 8.01 -32.41
N THR A 149 2.30 7.34 -33.26
CA THR A 149 2.39 5.89 -33.44
C THR A 149 3.67 5.50 -34.18
N ASP A 150 4.04 4.23 -34.09
CA ASP A 150 5.17 3.63 -34.81
C ASP A 150 6.52 4.28 -34.48
N PHE A 151 6.66 4.79 -33.24
CA PHE A 151 7.88 5.38 -32.70
C PHE A 151 8.34 6.64 -33.45
N ARG A 152 7.38 7.47 -33.88
CA ARG A 152 7.62 8.72 -34.62
C ARG A 152 7.33 9.97 -33.77
N GLY A 153 7.64 11.14 -34.31
CA GLY A 153 7.37 12.43 -33.68
C GLY A 153 8.35 12.79 -32.54
N GLY A 154 7.91 13.72 -31.69
CA GLY A 154 8.63 14.09 -30.47
C GLY A 154 8.77 12.91 -29.51
N TYR A 155 9.85 12.90 -28.70
CA TYR A 155 10.11 11.80 -27.78
C TYR A 155 10.70 12.24 -26.45
N TYR A 156 10.48 11.40 -25.43
CA TYR A 156 10.92 11.59 -24.06
C TYR A 156 11.58 10.32 -23.56
N THR A 157 12.84 10.41 -23.11
CA THR A 157 13.58 9.26 -22.58
C THR A 157 13.58 9.30 -21.06
N ARG A 158 13.31 8.15 -20.43
CA ARG A 158 13.21 7.98 -18.98
C ARG A 158 13.97 6.75 -18.53
N LYS A 159 14.49 6.81 -17.31
CA LYS A 159 15.23 5.72 -16.65
C LYS A 159 14.49 5.32 -15.38
N GLY A 160 14.90 4.20 -14.79
CA GLY A 160 14.31 3.60 -13.60
C GLY A 160 13.80 4.57 -12.52
N GLY A 161 12.72 4.17 -11.85
CA GLY A 161 12.04 4.91 -10.78
C GLY A 161 10.62 5.36 -11.15
N GLU A 162 9.91 5.84 -10.14
CA GLU A 162 8.57 6.44 -10.23
C GLU A 162 8.67 7.91 -10.60
N GLN A 163 7.91 8.34 -11.61
CA GLN A 163 7.98 9.67 -12.16
C GLN A 163 6.61 10.15 -12.65
N GLU A 164 6.39 11.47 -12.57
CA GLU A 164 5.26 12.14 -13.20
C GLU A 164 5.58 12.42 -14.68
N ALA A 165 4.56 12.36 -15.55
CA ALA A 165 4.66 12.68 -16.97
C ALA A 165 4.47 14.19 -17.23
N THR A 166 4.84 15.07 -16.31
CA THR A 166 4.47 16.50 -16.32
C THR A 166 4.80 17.22 -17.64
N ASP A 167 5.89 16.86 -18.30
CA ASP A 167 6.36 17.47 -19.56
C ASP A 167 5.75 16.85 -20.83
N PHE A 168 5.02 15.73 -20.72
CA PHE A 168 4.38 15.05 -21.85
C PHE A 168 2.99 14.47 -21.53
N ASN A 169 2.36 14.96 -20.46
CA ASN A 169 1.10 14.45 -19.95
C ASN A 169 0.04 14.36 -21.05
N ASN A 170 -0.59 13.19 -21.19
CA ASN A 170 -1.64 12.92 -22.17
C ASN A 170 -1.23 13.14 -23.65
N ARG A 171 0.05 12.97 -24.00
CA ARG A 171 0.54 13.13 -25.39
C ARG A 171 1.07 11.88 -26.06
N ILE A 172 1.33 10.82 -25.29
CA ILE A 172 2.09 9.67 -25.79
C ILE A 172 1.18 8.68 -26.51
N ARG A 173 1.67 8.18 -27.64
CA ARG A 173 0.98 7.22 -28.50
C ARG A 173 1.78 5.95 -28.80
N SER A 174 3.09 5.94 -28.59
CA SER A 174 3.90 4.72 -28.67
C SER A 174 5.07 4.71 -27.68
N VAL A 175 5.56 3.51 -27.33
CA VAL A 175 6.59 3.32 -26.29
C VAL A 175 7.59 2.27 -26.73
N ARG A 176 8.89 2.56 -26.54
CA ARG A 176 9.99 1.66 -26.87
C ARG A 176 10.90 1.43 -25.65
N ILE A 177 11.22 0.18 -25.39
CA ILE A 177 12.19 -0.22 -24.36
C ILE A 177 13.56 -0.32 -25.03
N LEU A 178 14.46 0.60 -24.71
CA LEU A 178 15.78 0.69 -25.34
C LEU A 178 16.80 -0.27 -24.71
N SER A 179 16.73 -0.46 -23.38
CA SER A 179 17.59 -1.39 -22.65
C SER A 179 16.94 -1.86 -21.35
N ARG A 180 17.44 -2.98 -20.82
CA ARG A 180 17.09 -3.57 -19.54
C ARG A 180 18.33 -3.78 -18.69
#